data_AF-A0A2D5MMZ8-F1
#
_entry.id   AF-A0A2D5MMZ8-F1
#
_cell.length_a   1.000
_cell.length_b   1.000
_cell.length_c   1.000
_cell.angle_alpha   90.00
_cell.angle_beta   90.00
_cell.angle_gamma   90.00
#
_symmetry.space_group_name_H-M   'P 1'
#
loop_
_entity.id
_entity.type
_entity.pdbx_description
1 polymer ?
#
loop_
_entity_poly.entity_id
_entity_poly.type
_entity_poly.pdbx_seq_one_letter_code
_entity_poly.pdbx_strand_id
1 'polypeptide(L)'
;MAYSKPIHAAVLTFSCFAEGHVGMKIEQNQIAKDGKNKPLYPHDLRAIAKKLNTTADRCMTYNLGTGQDGEPVAEVMVLKDGMLMLDVDKDKLLYEIQNIPIADKQMLNTRQNKVMNKHKRHNFNIGDKIISADIANGQSTLYNFNCTFLSEAKKLRDAFTNLAPGDHTMKNLLAEANIYYADEYKKNNYCGIGYHGDAERPRSPVIGCNVGNTRYLSFRAFYKNRYFNDHETRIKLEHGDIYFMSGHAVGVNWKKSAQVVFRHRAGSLKFLEKDDKDRQRRWALAEKKANAKKSNASDELEKKRKKDEVQVIDYTEDVVRGGKKYKKVVTYVPMVDLT
;
A
#
# COMPACT_ATOMS: atom_id res chain seq x y z
N MET A 1 -18.66 -25.41 -9.26
CA MET A 1 -19.67 -24.60 -8.55
C MET A 1 -19.34 -23.14 -8.79
N ALA A 2 -20.30 -22.32 -9.24
CA ALA A 2 -20.08 -20.88 -9.46
C ALA A 2 -19.82 -20.14 -8.14
N TYR A 3 -19.19 -18.96 -8.22
CA TYR A 3 -18.91 -18.14 -7.05
C TYR A 3 -20.22 -17.63 -6.42
N SER A 4 -20.50 -18.08 -5.20
CA SER A 4 -21.84 -17.97 -4.58
C SER A 4 -22.18 -16.65 -3.88
N LYS A 5 -21.28 -15.65 -3.86
CA LYS A 5 -21.55 -14.36 -3.23
C LYS A 5 -21.83 -13.29 -4.28
N PRO A 6 -22.86 -12.44 -4.10
CA PRO A 6 -23.04 -11.29 -4.97
C PRO A 6 -21.79 -10.41 -4.93
N ILE A 7 -21.17 -10.23 -6.10
CA ILE A 7 -20.03 -9.33 -6.27
C ILE A 7 -20.58 -7.91 -6.23
N HIS A 8 -20.07 -7.11 -5.30
CA HIS A 8 -20.37 -5.68 -5.26
C HIS A 8 -19.55 -4.95 -6.32
N ALA A 9 -18.26 -5.24 -6.37
CA ALA A 9 -17.33 -4.69 -7.36
C ALA A 9 -16.11 -5.59 -7.51
N ALA A 10 -15.41 -5.49 -8.63
CA ALA A 10 -14.14 -6.15 -8.85
C ALA A 10 -13.17 -5.25 -9.59
N VAL A 11 -11.87 -5.50 -9.39
CA VAL A 11 -10.81 -4.90 -10.20
C VAL A 11 -9.91 -5.99 -10.73
N LEU A 12 -9.65 -5.97 -12.04
CA LEU A 12 -8.53 -6.69 -12.64
C LEU A 12 -7.34 -5.74 -12.73
N THR A 13 -6.24 -6.06 -12.07
CA THR A 13 -4.99 -5.31 -12.14
C THR A 13 -4.01 -6.05 -13.05
N PHE A 14 -3.69 -5.46 -14.19
CA PHE A 14 -2.73 -5.98 -15.15
C PHE A 14 -1.32 -5.48 -14.86
N SER A 15 -0.35 -6.39 -14.84
CA SER A 15 1.06 -6.11 -14.63
C SER A 15 1.94 -7.26 -15.13
N CYS A 16 3.26 -7.14 -15.13
CA CYS A 16 4.14 -8.28 -15.44
C CYS A 16 4.19 -9.33 -14.31
N PHE A 17 3.57 -9.04 -13.17
CA PHE A 17 3.56 -9.83 -11.95
C PHE A 17 2.10 -10.09 -11.48
N ALA A 18 1.86 -11.24 -10.86
CA ALA A 18 0.60 -11.50 -10.17
C ALA A 18 0.85 -12.23 -8.85
N GLU A 19 0.26 -11.73 -7.76
CA GLU A 19 0.40 -12.27 -6.41
C GLU A 19 -0.99 -12.38 -5.77
N GLY A 20 -1.39 -13.55 -5.27
CA GLY A 20 -2.72 -13.67 -4.64
C GLY A 20 -2.78 -13.10 -3.21
N HIS A 21 -1.67 -12.91 -2.52
CA HIS A 21 -1.62 -12.20 -1.24
C HIS A 21 -0.18 -11.84 -0.89
N VAL A 22 0.02 -10.75 -0.13
CA VAL A 22 1.35 -10.32 0.28
C VAL A 22 2.17 -11.47 0.92
N GLY A 23 3.32 -11.78 0.31
CA GLY A 23 4.23 -12.83 0.72
C GLY A 23 3.95 -14.22 0.12
N MET A 24 2.89 -14.37 -0.67
CA MET A 24 2.66 -15.59 -1.45
C MET A 24 3.58 -15.64 -2.68
N LYS A 25 3.60 -16.77 -3.39
CA LYS A 25 4.36 -16.91 -4.63
C LYS A 25 3.89 -15.88 -5.65
N ILE A 26 4.86 -15.22 -6.28
CA ILE A 26 4.65 -14.22 -7.31
C ILE A 26 4.87 -14.88 -8.66
N GLU A 27 3.83 -14.90 -9.50
CA GLU A 27 3.95 -15.31 -10.89
C GLU A 27 4.52 -14.15 -11.72
N GLN A 28 5.39 -14.48 -12.69
CA GLN A 28 6.04 -13.51 -13.56
C GLN A 28 5.88 -13.92 -15.03
N ASN A 29 5.60 -12.95 -15.89
CA ASN A 29 5.66 -13.18 -17.33
C ASN A 29 7.12 -13.25 -17.82
N GLN A 30 7.33 -13.67 -19.08
CA GLN A 30 8.69 -13.83 -19.62
C GLN A 30 9.47 -12.51 -19.69
N ILE A 31 8.80 -11.38 -19.95
CA ILE A 31 9.44 -10.06 -20.03
C ILE A 31 10.04 -9.65 -18.68
N ALA A 32 9.34 -9.92 -17.57
CA ALA A 32 9.86 -9.70 -16.22
C ALA A 32 11.02 -10.64 -15.88
N LYS A 33 10.92 -11.92 -16.25
CA LYS A 33 12.02 -12.91 -16.05
C LYS A 33 13.29 -12.50 -16.79
N ASP A 34 13.15 -11.95 -18.00
CA ASP A 34 14.24 -11.41 -18.79
C ASP A 34 14.77 -10.06 -18.27
N GLY A 35 14.11 -9.46 -17.25
CA GLY A 35 14.47 -8.15 -16.71
C GLY A 35 14.21 -6.97 -17.64
N LYS A 36 13.40 -7.16 -18.69
CA LYS A 36 13.10 -6.19 -19.77
C LYS A 36 11.87 -5.32 -19.48
N ASN A 37 11.13 -5.60 -18.42
CA ASN A 37 9.94 -4.85 -18.05
C ASN A 37 10.28 -3.41 -17.62
N LYS A 38 9.38 -2.47 -17.94
CA LYS A 38 9.51 -1.05 -17.61
C LYS A 38 8.21 -0.55 -16.95
N PRO A 39 8.29 0.37 -15.96
CA PRO A 39 7.10 1.01 -15.45
C PRO A 39 6.54 1.99 -16.49
N LEU A 40 5.30 2.42 -16.30
CA LEU A 40 4.78 3.57 -17.02
C LEU A 40 5.33 4.86 -16.40
N TYR A 41 5.75 5.79 -17.24
CA TYR A 41 6.14 7.14 -16.87
C TYR A 41 5.05 8.15 -17.27
N PRO A 42 5.05 9.37 -16.72
CA PRO A 42 4.13 10.43 -17.13
C PRO A 42 4.01 10.64 -18.65
N HIS A 43 5.13 10.56 -19.38
CA HIS A 43 5.12 10.71 -20.84
C HIS A 43 4.47 9.52 -21.56
N ASP A 44 4.55 8.31 -20.99
CA ASP A 44 3.86 7.13 -21.52
C ASP A 44 2.35 7.29 -21.42
N LEU A 45 1.85 7.82 -20.29
CA LEU A 45 0.42 8.08 -20.09
C LEU A 45 -0.10 9.08 -21.15
N ARG A 46 0.66 10.15 -21.40
CA ARG A 46 0.34 11.12 -22.46
C ARG A 46 0.36 10.49 -23.86
N ALA A 47 1.31 9.60 -24.14
CA ALA A 47 1.37 8.88 -25.41
C ALA A 47 0.16 7.94 -25.61
N ILE A 48 -0.25 7.23 -24.56
CA ILE A 48 -1.46 6.38 -24.57
C ILE A 48 -2.71 7.24 -24.80
N ALA A 49 -2.87 8.34 -24.07
CA ALA A 49 -3.99 9.26 -24.24
C ALA A 49 -4.09 9.79 -25.67
N LYS A 50 -2.94 10.19 -26.26
CA LYS A 50 -2.87 10.63 -27.65
C LYS A 50 -3.27 9.52 -28.63
N LYS A 51 -2.83 8.28 -28.40
CA LYS A 51 -3.14 7.13 -29.25
C LYS A 51 -4.64 6.77 -29.24
N LEU A 52 -5.30 6.95 -28.10
CA LEU A 52 -6.74 6.74 -27.97
C LEU A 52 -7.58 7.82 -28.65
N ASN A 53 -6.97 8.96 -29.02
CA ASN A 53 -7.64 10.08 -29.68
C ASN A 53 -8.96 10.49 -29.00
N THR A 54 -8.93 10.55 -27.67
CA THR A 54 -10.11 10.80 -26.85
C THR A 54 -10.11 12.23 -26.29
N THR A 55 -11.29 12.69 -25.88
CA THR A 55 -11.50 13.98 -25.24
C THR A 55 -11.02 13.98 -23.78
N ALA A 56 -10.76 15.17 -23.23
CA ALA A 56 -10.25 15.33 -21.86
C ALA A 56 -11.25 14.91 -20.76
N ASP A 57 -12.56 14.98 -21.02
CA ASP A 57 -13.60 14.47 -20.12
C ASP A 57 -13.60 12.93 -20.02
N ARG A 58 -13.07 12.28 -21.06
CA ARG A 58 -12.96 10.83 -21.17
C ARG A 58 -11.60 10.27 -20.77
N CYS A 59 -10.56 11.10 -20.77
CA CYS A 59 -9.21 10.76 -20.33
C CYS A 59 -8.69 11.82 -19.36
N MET A 60 -8.77 11.52 -18.07
CA MET A 60 -8.38 12.42 -17.00
C MET A 60 -7.00 12.03 -16.45
N THR A 61 -6.06 12.97 -16.38
CA THR A 61 -4.77 12.76 -15.73
C THR A 61 -4.70 13.52 -14.42
N TYR A 62 -4.36 12.81 -13.34
CA TYR A 62 -4.21 13.34 -12.00
C TYR A 62 -2.72 13.39 -11.65
N ASN A 63 -2.19 14.60 -11.42
CA ASN A 63 -0.91 14.77 -10.76
C ASN A 63 -1.12 14.55 -9.26
N LEU A 64 -0.35 13.63 -8.66
CA LEU A 64 -0.51 13.28 -7.25
C LEU A 64 0.27 14.19 -6.30
N GLY A 65 1.29 14.88 -6.81
CA GLY A 65 2.15 15.77 -6.04
C GLY A 65 1.57 17.16 -5.90
N THR A 66 1.97 17.85 -4.84
CA THR A 66 1.75 19.28 -4.62
C THR A 66 2.89 20.12 -5.19
N GLY A 67 3.98 19.49 -5.61
CA GLY A 67 5.21 20.16 -6.05
C GLY A 67 6.15 20.52 -4.90
N GLN A 68 5.87 20.01 -3.69
CA GLN A 68 6.72 20.20 -2.53
C GLN A 68 8.04 19.43 -2.68
N ASP A 69 9.14 20.04 -2.22
CA ASP A 69 10.47 19.44 -2.27
C ASP A 69 10.50 18.02 -1.68
N GLY A 70 11.11 17.12 -2.42
CA GLY A 70 11.25 15.71 -2.06
C GLY A 70 10.10 14.81 -2.54
N GLU A 71 8.99 15.35 -3.06
CA GLU A 71 7.96 14.54 -3.69
C GLU A 71 8.44 13.97 -5.04
N PRO A 72 8.31 12.65 -5.27
CA PRO A 72 8.60 12.10 -6.58
C PRO A 72 7.47 12.44 -7.57
N VAL A 73 7.80 12.60 -8.85
CA VAL A 73 6.78 12.82 -9.89
C VAL A 73 5.89 11.57 -10.03
N ALA A 74 4.61 11.72 -9.74
CA ALA A 74 3.64 10.63 -9.79
C ALA A 74 2.32 11.10 -10.44
N GLU A 75 1.82 10.31 -11.37
CA GLU A 75 0.61 10.60 -12.13
C GLU A 75 -0.25 9.33 -12.24
N VAL A 76 -1.57 9.54 -12.31
CA VAL A 76 -2.54 8.49 -12.61
C VAL A 76 -3.43 8.99 -13.72
N MET A 77 -3.56 8.19 -14.78
CA MET A 77 -4.50 8.47 -15.86
C MET A 77 -5.72 7.58 -15.72
N VAL A 78 -6.92 8.13 -15.90
CA VAL A 78 -8.19 7.42 -15.85
C VAL A 78 -8.92 7.60 -17.17
N LEU A 79 -9.29 6.49 -17.79
CA LEU A 79 -10.19 6.45 -18.93
C LEU A 79 -11.61 6.16 -18.43
N LYS A 80 -12.48 7.16 -18.58
CA LYS A 80 -13.90 7.02 -18.27
C LYS A 80 -14.58 6.12 -19.29
N ASP A 81 -15.21 5.06 -18.80
CA ASP A 81 -15.72 3.96 -19.64
C ASP A 81 -14.66 3.40 -20.61
N GLY A 82 -13.41 3.32 -20.12
CA GLY A 82 -12.27 2.88 -20.92
C GLY A 82 -12.44 1.49 -21.53
N MET A 83 -13.20 0.59 -20.92
CA MET A 83 -13.49 -0.72 -21.51
C MET A 83 -14.25 -0.61 -22.82
N LEU A 84 -15.25 0.28 -22.89
CA LEU A 84 -15.99 0.55 -24.12
C LEU A 84 -15.07 1.08 -25.23
N MET A 85 -14.11 1.95 -24.87
CA MET A 85 -13.12 2.47 -25.83
C MET A 85 -12.21 1.38 -26.41
N LEU A 86 -12.03 0.28 -25.68
CA LEU A 86 -11.20 -0.85 -26.08
C LEU A 86 -12.02 -2.01 -26.64
N ASP A 87 -13.30 -1.79 -26.97
CA ASP A 87 -14.23 -2.81 -27.48
C ASP A 87 -14.37 -4.01 -26.53
N VAL A 88 -14.34 -3.73 -25.23
CA VAL A 88 -14.54 -4.71 -24.15
C VAL A 88 -15.90 -4.48 -23.53
N ASP A 89 -16.69 -5.55 -23.45
CA ASP A 89 -17.99 -5.53 -22.79
C ASP A 89 -17.79 -5.64 -21.27
N LYS A 90 -18.01 -4.53 -20.57
CA LYS A 90 -17.84 -4.42 -19.12
C LYS A 90 -18.84 -5.26 -18.32
N ASP A 91 -20.06 -5.43 -18.81
CA ASP A 91 -21.09 -6.24 -18.15
C ASP A 91 -20.77 -7.72 -18.30
N LYS A 92 -20.33 -8.13 -19.50
CA LYS A 92 -19.83 -9.48 -19.73
C LYS A 92 -18.55 -9.77 -18.94
N LEU A 93 -17.62 -8.83 -18.82
CA LEU A 93 -16.44 -9.00 -17.95
C LEU A 93 -16.84 -9.18 -16.48
N LEU A 94 -17.82 -8.41 -15.99
CA LEU A 94 -18.35 -8.60 -14.64
C LEU A 94 -18.97 -10.00 -14.49
N TYR A 95 -19.72 -10.46 -15.50
CA TYR A 95 -20.28 -11.81 -15.54
C TYR A 95 -19.20 -12.89 -15.53
N GLU A 96 -18.11 -12.74 -16.30
CA GLU A 96 -16.95 -13.66 -16.29
C GLU A 96 -16.35 -13.80 -14.88
N ILE A 97 -16.17 -12.66 -14.18
CA ILE A 97 -15.63 -12.64 -12.81
C ILE A 97 -16.62 -13.25 -11.81
N GLN A 98 -17.93 -12.98 -11.96
CA GLN A 98 -18.98 -13.54 -11.10
C GLN A 98 -19.11 -15.06 -11.26
N ASN A 99 -18.83 -15.59 -12.45
CA ASN A 99 -18.97 -17.01 -12.76
C ASN A 99 -17.62 -17.74 -12.79
N ILE A 100 -16.56 -17.13 -12.23
CA ILE A 100 -15.27 -17.78 -12.13
C ILE A 100 -15.41 -19.11 -11.36
N PRO A 101 -14.80 -20.22 -11.83
CA PRO A 101 -15.00 -21.51 -11.18
C PRO A 101 -14.54 -21.54 -9.72
N ILE A 102 -13.42 -20.88 -9.41
CA ILE A 102 -12.82 -20.82 -8.08
C ILE A 102 -12.20 -19.43 -7.88
N ALA A 103 -12.43 -18.86 -6.71
CA ALA A 103 -11.68 -17.72 -6.20
C ALA A 103 -11.09 -18.08 -4.83
N ASP A 104 -9.85 -17.67 -4.58
CA ASP A 104 -9.13 -17.92 -3.35
C ASP A 104 -9.76 -17.12 -2.20
N LYS A 105 -10.37 -17.84 -1.26
CA LYS A 105 -10.98 -17.29 -0.04
C LYS A 105 -10.05 -17.36 1.17
N GLN A 106 -8.84 -17.90 0.98
CA GLN A 106 -7.83 -18.06 2.02
C GLN A 106 -6.50 -17.44 1.57
N MET A 107 -5.63 -17.14 2.53
CA MET A 107 -4.26 -16.70 2.33
C MET A 107 -3.34 -17.39 3.33
N LEU A 108 -2.06 -17.51 2.97
CA LEU A 108 -1.01 -17.82 3.91
C LEU A 108 -0.56 -16.54 4.61
N ASN A 109 -0.75 -16.47 5.92
CA ASN A 109 -0.10 -15.45 6.74
C ASN A 109 1.35 -15.88 6.96
N THR A 110 2.25 -15.41 6.11
CA THR A 110 3.68 -15.78 6.10
C THR A 110 4.41 -15.43 7.40
N ARG A 111 3.92 -14.44 8.16
CA ARG A 111 4.51 -14.08 9.47
C ARG A 111 4.19 -15.09 10.56
N GLN A 112 3.03 -15.73 10.46
CA GLN A 112 2.55 -16.70 11.45
C GLN A 112 2.64 -18.14 10.94
N ASN A 113 3.01 -18.32 9.66
CA ASN A 113 2.96 -19.58 8.92
C ASN A 113 1.62 -20.32 9.08
N LYS A 114 0.50 -19.59 8.90
CA LYS A 114 -0.86 -20.12 9.08
C LYS A 114 -1.76 -19.76 7.91
N VAL A 115 -2.57 -20.71 7.47
CA VAL A 115 -3.66 -20.46 6.51
C VAL A 115 -4.79 -19.74 7.24
N MET A 116 -5.26 -18.64 6.66
CA MET A 116 -6.28 -17.78 7.23
C MET A 116 -7.33 -17.40 6.18
N ASN A 117 -8.55 -17.16 6.62
CA ASN A 117 -9.63 -16.70 5.75
C ASN A 117 -9.45 -15.23 5.33
N LYS A 118 -9.72 -14.92 4.06
CA LYS A 118 -9.73 -13.57 3.53
C LYS A 118 -11.09 -12.91 3.78
N HIS A 119 -11.15 -12.05 4.80
CA HIS A 119 -12.39 -11.39 5.21
C HIS A 119 -12.76 -10.13 4.43
N LYS A 120 -11.87 -9.58 3.60
CA LYS A 120 -12.05 -8.26 2.96
C LYS A 120 -12.22 -8.29 1.45
N ARG A 121 -11.68 -9.32 0.80
CA ARG A 121 -11.71 -9.52 -0.65
C ARG A 121 -11.24 -10.93 -0.96
N HIS A 122 -11.78 -11.52 -2.01
CA HIS A 122 -11.25 -12.76 -2.59
C HIS A 122 -10.42 -12.40 -3.81
N ASN A 123 -9.60 -13.33 -4.29
CA ASN A 123 -8.85 -13.10 -5.51
C ASN A 123 -8.60 -14.38 -6.29
N PHE A 124 -8.18 -14.20 -7.52
CA PHE A 124 -7.57 -15.20 -8.37
C PHE A 124 -6.66 -14.46 -9.34
N ASN A 125 -5.74 -15.18 -9.97
CA ASN A 125 -4.86 -14.61 -10.98
C ASN A 125 -5.19 -15.16 -12.36
N ILE A 126 -4.78 -14.46 -13.41
CA ILE A 126 -4.88 -14.89 -14.81
C ILE A 126 -3.51 -14.70 -15.47
N GLY A 127 -3.08 -15.70 -16.24
CA GLY A 127 -1.80 -15.72 -16.93
C GLY A 127 -1.80 -16.69 -18.11
N ASP A 128 -0.62 -17.22 -18.44
CA ASP A 128 -0.41 -18.06 -19.63
C ASP A 128 -0.48 -19.57 -19.35
N LYS A 129 -0.76 -19.96 -18.10
CA LYS A 129 -0.85 -21.36 -17.64
C LYS A 129 -1.95 -21.48 -16.60
N ILE A 130 -2.36 -22.73 -16.32
CA ILE A 130 -3.32 -23.03 -15.25
C ILE A 130 -2.55 -23.56 -14.04
N ILE A 131 -2.86 -23.02 -12.85
CA ILE A 131 -2.36 -23.52 -11.56
C ILE A 131 -3.52 -23.58 -10.57
N SER A 132 -3.71 -24.75 -9.95
CA SER A 132 -4.60 -24.91 -8.80
C SER A 132 -3.96 -24.32 -7.55
N ALA A 133 -4.75 -23.67 -6.69
CA ALA A 133 -4.25 -23.14 -5.43
C ALA A 133 -3.67 -24.23 -4.52
N ASP A 134 -2.56 -23.87 -3.88
CA ASP A 134 -1.97 -24.58 -2.74
C ASP A 134 -1.60 -23.51 -1.72
N ILE A 135 -2.62 -23.04 -1.00
CA ILE A 135 -2.52 -21.89 -0.09
C ILE A 135 -1.54 -22.18 1.04
N ALA A 136 -1.45 -23.42 1.52
CA ALA A 136 -0.50 -23.81 2.57
C ALA A 136 0.95 -23.57 2.15
N ASN A 137 1.28 -23.78 0.87
CA ASN A 137 2.60 -23.50 0.29
C ASN A 137 2.68 -22.15 -0.44
N GLY A 138 1.73 -21.24 -0.17
CA GLY A 138 1.72 -19.90 -0.73
C GLY A 138 1.42 -19.82 -2.23
N GLN A 139 0.85 -20.85 -2.85
CA GLN A 139 0.44 -20.82 -4.26
C GLN A 139 -1.02 -20.37 -4.39
N SER A 140 -1.27 -19.36 -5.21
CA SER A 140 -2.62 -18.89 -5.53
C SER A 140 -3.14 -19.52 -6.82
N THR A 141 -4.46 -19.52 -7.01
CA THR A 141 -5.10 -19.96 -8.25
C THR A 141 -4.68 -19.07 -9.42
N LEU A 142 -4.26 -19.67 -10.53
CA LEU A 142 -3.94 -18.99 -11.79
C LEU A 142 -4.75 -19.63 -12.92
N TYR A 143 -5.57 -18.84 -13.61
CA TYR A 143 -6.26 -19.25 -14.82
C TYR A 143 -5.47 -18.90 -16.08
N ASN A 144 -5.77 -19.58 -17.18
CA ASN A 144 -5.22 -19.22 -18.49
C ASN A 144 -6.13 -18.19 -19.17
N PHE A 145 -5.58 -17.14 -19.76
CA PHE A 145 -6.35 -16.16 -20.57
C PHE A 145 -7.14 -16.82 -21.72
N ASN A 146 -6.72 -17.99 -22.20
CA ASN A 146 -7.42 -18.75 -23.25
C ASN A 146 -8.59 -19.60 -22.73
N CYS A 147 -8.89 -19.58 -21.43
CA CYS A 147 -10.11 -20.18 -20.92
C CYS A 147 -11.34 -19.49 -21.55
N THR A 148 -12.29 -20.27 -22.03
CA THR A 148 -13.47 -19.77 -22.77
C THR A 148 -14.34 -18.80 -21.97
N PHE A 149 -14.28 -18.86 -20.63
CA PHE A 149 -15.00 -17.97 -19.71
C PHE A 149 -14.21 -16.70 -19.33
N LEU A 150 -13.08 -16.40 -19.99
CA LEU A 150 -12.24 -15.21 -19.75
C LEU A 150 -12.00 -14.38 -21.03
N SER A 151 -12.98 -14.38 -21.92
CA SER A 151 -12.88 -13.74 -23.23
C SER A 151 -12.66 -12.23 -23.16
N GLU A 152 -13.39 -11.52 -22.29
CA GLU A 152 -13.27 -10.07 -22.13
C GLU A 152 -11.98 -9.71 -21.37
N ALA A 153 -11.59 -10.52 -20.38
CA ALA A 153 -10.30 -10.35 -19.71
C ALA A 153 -9.12 -10.50 -20.68
N LYS A 154 -9.20 -11.43 -21.64
CA LYS A 154 -8.21 -11.59 -22.70
C LYS A 154 -8.20 -10.41 -23.67
N LYS A 155 -9.37 -9.92 -24.10
CA LYS A 155 -9.47 -8.73 -24.96
C LYS A 155 -8.80 -7.51 -24.33
N LEU A 156 -9.00 -7.28 -23.03
CA LEU A 156 -8.29 -6.20 -22.31
C LEU A 156 -6.77 -6.36 -22.39
N ARG A 157 -6.25 -7.55 -22.13
CA ARG A 157 -4.82 -7.85 -22.22
C ARG A 157 -4.26 -7.54 -23.61
N ASP A 158 -4.99 -7.94 -24.64
CA ASP A 158 -4.61 -7.74 -26.05
C ASP A 158 -4.68 -6.25 -26.42
N ALA A 159 -5.70 -5.53 -25.96
CA ALA A 159 -5.84 -4.09 -26.15
C ALA A 159 -4.69 -3.31 -25.49
N PHE A 160 -4.26 -3.69 -24.27
CA PHE A 160 -3.10 -3.05 -23.63
C PHE A 160 -1.80 -3.32 -24.38
N THR A 161 -1.65 -4.51 -24.96
CA THR A 161 -0.51 -4.79 -25.84
C THR A 161 -0.50 -3.85 -27.04
N ASN A 162 -1.66 -3.61 -27.65
CA ASN A 162 -1.80 -2.69 -28.77
C ASN A 162 -1.60 -1.23 -28.37
N LEU A 163 -1.91 -0.84 -27.13
CA LEU A 163 -1.71 0.53 -26.62
C LEU A 163 -0.28 0.83 -26.16
N ALA A 164 0.62 -0.16 -26.12
CA ALA A 164 1.97 0.02 -25.60
C ALA A 164 2.68 1.24 -26.24
N PRO A 165 3.19 2.20 -25.43
CA PRO A 165 3.89 3.40 -25.93
C PRO A 165 5.31 3.10 -26.44
N GLY A 166 5.79 1.87 -26.25
CA GLY A 166 7.09 1.41 -26.70
C GLY A 166 7.19 -0.12 -26.58
N ASP A 167 8.34 -0.65 -27.00
CA ASP A 167 8.55 -2.09 -27.01
C ASP A 167 8.52 -2.69 -25.60
N HIS A 168 7.68 -3.72 -25.45
CA HIS A 168 7.54 -4.57 -24.27
C HIS A 168 6.88 -3.96 -23.03
N THR A 169 6.57 -2.66 -22.99
CA THR A 169 6.04 -2.00 -21.78
C THR A 169 4.69 -2.55 -21.31
N MET A 170 3.86 -3.11 -22.20
CA MET A 170 2.54 -3.67 -21.84
C MET A 170 2.23 -5.02 -22.53
N LYS A 171 3.26 -5.76 -22.96
CA LYS A 171 3.09 -7.05 -23.65
C LYS A 171 2.89 -8.18 -22.63
N ASN A 172 2.02 -9.14 -22.94
CA ASN A 172 1.83 -10.38 -22.20
C ASN A 172 1.61 -10.19 -20.68
N LEU A 173 0.86 -9.16 -20.27
CA LEU A 173 0.61 -8.88 -18.86
C LEU A 173 -0.17 -10.03 -18.20
N LEU A 174 0.13 -10.30 -16.94
CA LEU A 174 -0.69 -11.11 -16.04
C LEU A 174 -1.78 -10.22 -15.45
N ALA A 175 -2.85 -10.81 -14.92
CA ALA A 175 -3.88 -10.08 -14.18
C ALA A 175 -4.07 -10.65 -12.78
N GLU A 176 -4.23 -9.77 -11.79
CA GLU A 176 -4.72 -10.09 -10.45
C GLU A 176 -6.15 -9.58 -10.31
N ALA A 177 -7.09 -10.48 -10.05
CA ALA A 177 -8.47 -10.13 -9.78
C ALA A 177 -8.70 -9.92 -8.28
N ASN A 178 -9.18 -8.75 -7.88
CA ASN A 178 -9.64 -8.51 -6.52
C ASN A 178 -11.18 -8.37 -6.50
N ILE A 179 -11.85 -9.34 -5.89
CA ILE A 179 -13.31 -9.40 -5.77
C ILE A 179 -13.76 -8.84 -4.42
N TYR A 180 -14.55 -7.77 -4.46
CA TYR A 180 -15.15 -7.13 -3.30
C TYR A 180 -16.62 -7.55 -3.26
N TYR A 181 -17.00 -8.28 -2.23
CA TYR A 181 -18.37 -8.76 -2.04
C TYR A 181 -19.13 -7.83 -1.10
N ALA A 182 -20.44 -7.71 -1.33
CA ALA A 182 -21.33 -7.15 -0.33
C ALA A 182 -21.68 -8.28 0.65
N ASP A 183 -21.28 -8.14 1.91
CA ASP A 183 -21.76 -8.99 2.99
C ASP A 183 -22.98 -8.31 3.63
N GLU A 184 -24.17 -8.60 3.10
CA GLU A 184 -25.46 -8.07 3.58
C GLU A 184 -25.75 -8.41 5.05
N TYR A 185 -25.16 -9.51 5.55
CA TYR A 185 -25.30 -9.96 6.93
C TYR A 185 -24.30 -9.31 7.89
N LYS A 186 -23.32 -8.56 7.39
CA LYS A 186 -22.42 -7.75 8.22
C LYS A 186 -22.85 -6.30 8.17
N LYS A 187 -23.35 -5.77 9.29
CA LYS A 187 -23.59 -4.32 9.57
C LYS A 187 -22.44 -3.38 9.18
N ASN A 188 -21.25 -3.95 8.94
CA ASN A 188 -19.98 -3.27 8.67
C ASN A 188 -19.39 -3.66 7.30
N ASN A 189 -20.22 -3.64 6.26
CA ASN A 189 -19.89 -4.01 4.88
C ASN A 189 -18.83 -3.05 4.25
N TYR A 190 -17.57 -3.19 4.68
CA TYR A 190 -16.43 -2.32 4.33
C TYR A 190 -15.35 -3.15 3.64
N CYS A 191 -15.62 -3.64 2.44
CA CYS A 191 -14.58 -4.28 1.64
C CYS A 191 -13.64 -3.19 1.10
N GLY A 192 -12.34 -3.38 1.31
CA GLY A 192 -11.34 -2.37 0.97
C GLY A 192 -9.92 -2.80 1.35
N ILE A 193 -8.97 -1.98 0.92
CA ILE A 193 -7.54 -2.12 1.20
C ILE A 193 -7.01 -0.76 1.64
N GLY A 194 -6.32 -0.72 2.78
CA GLY A 194 -5.75 0.51 3.32
C GLY A 194 -4.49 0.93 2.55
N TYR A 195 -3.86 2.03 2.98
CA TYR A 195 -2.67 2.56 2.29
C TYR A 195 -1.52 1.55 2.19
N HIS A 196 -1.09 1.27 0.96
CA HIS A 196 -0.01 0.37 0.59
C HIS A 196 0.65 0.87 -0.72
N GLY A 197 1.65 0.15 -1.19
CA GLY A 197 2.10 0.20 -2.57
C GLY A 197 2.40 -1.22 -3.04
N ASP A 198 2.61 -1.39 -4.33
CA ASP A 198 2.71 -2.70 -4.97
C ASP A 198 4.19 -3.08 -5.12
N ALA A 199 4.80 -3.44 -3.99
CA ALA A 199 6.23 -3.75 -3.94
C ALA A 199 6.60 -5.00 -4.76
N GLU A 200 5.64 -5.88 -4.99
CA GLU A 200 5.74 -7.09 -5.81
C GLU A 200 5.82 -6.82 -7.32
N ARG A 201 5.62 -5.57 -7.76
CA ARG A 201 5.59 -5.16 -9.17
C ARG A 201 6.77 -4.26 -9.58
N PRO A 202 8.04 -4.67 -9.35
CA PRO A 202 9.18 -3.80 -9.64
C PRO A 202 9.30 -3.52 -11.14
N ARG A 203 9.37 -2.24 -11.51
CA ARG A 203 9.50 -1.78 -12.91
C ARG A 203 8.40 -2.33 -13.83
N SER A 204 7.19 -2.52 -13.34
CA SER A 204 6.06 -3.05 -14.13
C SER A 204 5.10 -1.93 -14.54
N PRO A 205 4.44 -2.00 -15.71
CA PRO A 205 3.19 -1.28 -15.89
C PRO A 205 2.18 -1.76 -14.85
N VAL A 206 1.28 -0.87 -14.43
CA VAL A 206 0.15 -1.23 -13.56
C VAL A 206 -1.09 -0.55 -14.09
N ILE A 207 -2.05 -1.38 -14.51
CA ILE A 207 -3.29 -0.96 -15.16
C ILE A 207 -4.44 -1.62 -14.43
N GLY A 208 -5.38 -0.86 -13.88
CA GLY A 208 -6.56 -1.41 -13.21
C GLY A 208 -7.83 -1.21 -14.01
N CYS A 209 -8.67 -2.24 -14.06
CA CYS A 209 -9.93 -2.28 -14.78
C CYS A 209 -11.06 -2.48 -13.77
N ASN A 210 -11.92 -1.48 -13.57
CA ASN A 210 -12.97 -1.50 -12.55
C ASN A 210 -14.33 -1.93 -13.12
N VAL A 211 -14.97 -2.92 -12.47
CA VAL A 211 -16.32 -3.36 -12.81
C VAL A 211 -17.24 -3.49 -11.59
N GLY A 212 -18.56 -3.40 -11.83
CA GLY A 212 -19.57 -3.37 -10.77
C GLY A 212 -19.70 -1.99 -10.13
N ASN A 213 -20.01 -1.95 -8.84
CA ASN A 213 -20.32 -0.72 -8.13
C ASN A 213 -19.13 0.24 -8.06
N THR A 214 -19.46 1.52 -7.93
CA THR A 214 -18.51 2.62 -7.74
C THR A 214 -17.53 2.33 -6.59
N ARG A 215 -16.26 2.59 -6.86
CA ARG A 215 -15.17 2.53 -5.87
C ARG A 215 -14.32 3.78 -5.91
N TYR A 216 -13.53 3.95 -4.87
CA TYR A 216 -12.61 5.06 -4.75
C TYR A 216 -11.20 4.54 -4.64
N LEU A 217 -10.31 5.17 -5.38
CA LEU A 217 -8.87 4.96 -5.32
C LEU A 217 -8.24 6.27 -4.82
N SER A 218 -7.64 6.23 -3.63
CA SER A 218 -7.03 7.40 -3.00
C SER A 218 -5.52 7.25 -2.97
N PHE A 219 -4.81 8.34 -3.28
CA PHE A 219 -3.37 8.47 -3.21
C PHE A 219 -2.97 9.56 -2.24
N ARG A 220 -1.90 9.32 -1.50
CA ARG A 220 -1.30 10.33 -0.61
C ARG A 220 0.19 10.10 -0.45
N ALA A 221 0.94 11.20 -0.28
CA ALA A 221 2.35 11.18 0.03
C ALA A 221 2.60 10.82 1.51
N PHE A 222 3.61 9.99 1.75
CA PHE A 222 4.04 9.56 3.09
C PHE A 222 5.52 9.80 3.29
N TYR A 223 5.89 10.25 4.49
CA TYR A 223 7.27 10.31 4.98
C TYR A 223 7.31 9.75 6.40
N LYS A 224 8.29 8.90 6.72
CA LYS A 224 8.41 8.23 8.04
C LYS A 224 7.10 7.59 8.54
N ASN A 225 6.32 7.00 7.63
CA ASN A 225 5.01 6.38 7.91
C ASN A 225 3.92 7.34 8.45
N ARG A 226 4.06 8.64 8.22
CA ARG A 226 3.05 9.69 8.44
C ARG A 226 2.68 10.33 7.11
N TYR A 227 1.55 11.02 7.06
CA TYR A 227 1.23 11.86 5.91
C TYR A 227 2.31 12.93 5.78
N PHE A 228 2.79 13.12 4.55
CA PHE A 228 3.80 14.12 4.25
C PHE A 228 3.19 15.54 4.17
N ASN A 229 1.97 15.61 3.64
CA ASN A 229 1.13 16.81 3.58
C ASN A 229 -0.35 16.41 3.69
N ASP A 230 -1.24 17.41 3.72
CA ASP A 230 -2.68 17.20 3.82
C ASP A 230 -3.36 16.83 2.49
N HIS A 231 -2.61 16.88 1.38
CA HIS A 231 -3.15 16.57 0.06
C HIS A 231 -3.51 15.08 -0.06
N GLU A 232 -4.72 14.79 -0.52
CA GLU A 232 -5.14 13.46 -0.98
C GLU A 232 -5.77 13.64 -2.36
N THR A 233 -5.25 12.89 -3.33
CA THR A 233 -5.94 12.74 -4.61
C THR A 233 -6.88 11.55 -4.48
N ARG A 234 -8.19 11.80 -4.56
CA ARG A 234 -9.23 10.76 -4.50
C ARG A 234 -9.94 10.66 -5.84
N ILE A 235 -9.87 9.48 -6.45
CA ILE A 235 -10.40 9.20 -7.78
C ILE A 235 -11.64 8.31 -7.63
N LYS A 236 -12.76 8.73 -8.23
CA LYS A 236 -13.99 7.93 -8.33
C LYS A 236 -13.91 7.02 -9.57
N LEU A 237 -13.90 5.72 -9.35
CA LEU A 237 -13.89 4.68 -10.38
C LEU A 237 -15.30 4.10 -10.52
N GLU A 238 -15.84 4.18 -11.73
CA GLU A 238 -17.16 3.69 -12.09
C GLU A 238 -17.06 2.40 -12.92
N HIS A 239 -18.21 1.82 -13.25
CA HIS A 239 -18.25 0.60 -14.03
C HIS A 239 -17.70 0.83 -15.45
N GLY A 240 -16.63 0.12 -15.80
CA GLY A 240 -15.97 0.23 -17.10
C GLY A 240 -14.75 1.15 -17.10
N ASP A 241 -14.47 1.85 -16.00
CA ASP A 241 -13.31 2.73 -15.92
C ASP A 241 -12.00 1.93 -15.90
N ILE A 242 -10.98 2.46 -16.59
CA ILE A 242 -9.61 1.93 -16.60
C ILE A 242 -8.69 3.00 -16.01
N TYR A 243 -7.73 2.61 -15.17
CA TYR A 243 -6.70 3.51 -14.69
C TYR A 243 -5.29 2.97 -14.96
N PHE A 244 -4.35 3.88 -15.21
CA PHE A 244 -2.93 3.60 -15.44
C PHE A 244 -2.12 4.36 -14.39
N MET A 245 -1.23 3.66 -13.69
CA MET A 245 -0.38 4.27 -12.67
C MET A 245 1.03 4.49 -13.21
N SER A 246 1.58 5.69 -13.02
CA SER A 246 3.02 5.88 -13.21
C SER A 246 3.81 5.16 -12.12
N GLY A 247 5.10 4.87 -12.37
CA GLY A 247 5.93 4.05 -11.48
C GLY A 247 5.98 4.51 -10.02
N HIS A 248 5.95 5.81 -9.76
CA HIS A 248 5.88 6.34 -8.39
C HIS A 248 4.48 6.25 -7.78
N ALA A 249 3.40 6.34 -8.58
CA ALA A 249 2.02 6.14 -8.12
C ALA A 249 1.75 4.69 -7.67
N VAL A 250 2.41 3.71 -8.32
CA VAL A 250 2.39 2.29 -7.91
C VAL A 250 2.93 2.10 -6.50
N GLY A 251 3.90 2.94 -6.09
CA GLY A 251 4.43 2.92 -4.73
C GLY A 251 5.32 1.71 -4.44
N VAL A 252 6.07 1.18 -5.42
CA VAL A 252 6.98 0.03 -5.24
C VAL A 252 7.93 0.21 -4.02
N ASN A 253 8.36 1.44 -3.78
CA ASN A 253 9.24 1.82 -2.67
C ASN A 253 8.51 2.17 -1.36
N TRP A 254 7.21 1.90 -1.22
CA TRP A 254 6.39 2.41 -0.12
C TRP A 254 6.88 2.05 1.29
N LYS A 255 7.65 0.97 1.43
CA LYS A 255 8.27 0.53 2.70
C LYS A 255 9.52 1.34 3.08
N LYS A 256 10.11 2.11 2.15
CA LYS A 256 11.25 2.99 2.42
C LYS A 256 10.75 4.26 3.13
N SER A 257 10.99 4.33 4.43
CA SER A 257 10.47 5.41 5.27
C SER A 257 11.32 6.69 5.29
N ALA A 258 12.55 6.63 4.77
CA ALA A 258 13.51 7.73 4.78
C ALA A 258 13.36 8.73 3.60
N GLN A 259 12.38 8.50 2.72
CA GLN A 259 12.07 9.36 1.59
C GLN A 259 10.56 9.53 1.47
N VAL A 260 10.12 10.55 0.74
CA VAL A 260 8.69 10.73 0.43
C VAL A 260 8.27 9.68 -0.59
N VAL A 261 7.17 9.00 -0.32
CA VAL A 261 6.62 7.95 -1.19
C VAL A 261 5.12 8.09 -1.31
N PHE A 262 4.58 7.91 -2.52
CA PHE A 262 3.15 7.75 -2.68
C PHE A 262 2.71 6.36 -2.24
N ARG A 263 1.57 6.33 -1.55
CA ARG A 263 0.83 5.12 -1.23
C ARG A 263 -0.59 5.29 -1.69
N HIS A 264 -1.23 4.18 -2.04
CA HIS A 264 -2.62 4.18 -2.46
C HIS A 264 -3.47 3.22 -1.62
N ARG A 265 -4.77 3.49 -1.59
CA ARG A 265 -5.78 2.67 -0.91
C ARG A 265 -7.04 2.64 -1.76
N ALA A 266 -7.87 1.63 -1.58
CA ALA A 266 -9.11 1.51 -2.36
C ALA A 266 -10.26 0.89 -1.58
N GLY A 267 -11.48 1.35 -1.85
CA GLY A 267 -12.70 0.86 -1.20
C GLY A 267 -13.91 1.77 -1.43
N SER A 268 -14.99 1.52 -0.70
CA SER A 268 -16.13 2.45 -0.63
C SER A 268 -15.79 3.67 0.23
N LEU A 269 -16.53 4.79 0.09
CA LEU A 269 -16.35 5.98 0.93
C LEU A 269 -16.36 5.64 2.43
N LYS A 270 -17.35 4.86 2.84
CA LYS A 270 -17.53 4.42 4.23
C LYS A 270 -16.31 3.63 4.74
N PHE A 271 -15.67 2.81 3.89
CA PHE A 271 -14.42 2.12 4.23
C PHE A 271 -13.26 3.11 4.40
N LEU A 272 -13.11 4.06 3.47
CA LEU A 272 -12.02 5.03 3.48
C LEU A 272 -12.07 5.94 4.71
N GLU A 273 -13.26 6.45 5.06
CA GLU A 273 -13.48 7.27 6.25
C GLU A 273 -13.11 6.51 7.54
N LYS A 274 -13.44 5.21 7.59
CA LYS A 274 -13.06 4.35 8.71
C LYS A 274 -11.54 4.15 8.77
N ASP A 275 -10.89 3.87 7.64
CA ASP A 275 -9.43 3.72 7.58
C ASP A 275 -8.70 4.99 8.05
N ASP A 276 -9.23 6.18 7.74
CA ASP A 276 -8.71 7.46 8.24
C ASP A 276 -8.81 7.57 9.76
N LYS A 277 -9.99 7.33 10.33
CA LYS A 277 -10.21 7.35 11.79
C LYS A 277 -9.31 6.34 12.51
N ASP A 278 -9.21 5.12 11.98
CA ASP A 278 -8.38 4.06 12.56
C ASP A 278 -6.87 4.39 12.46
N ARG A 279 -6.45 5.16 11.45
CA ARG A 279 -5.07 5.61 11.32
C ARG A 279 -4.74 6.74 12.28
N GLN A 280 -5.60 7.76 12.38
CA GLN A 280 -5.44 8.86 13.35
C GLN A 280 -5.34 8.32 14.78
N ARG A 281 -6.21 7.38 15.15
CA ARG A 281 -6.16 6.69 16.45
C ARG A 281 -4.83 5.97 16.69
N ARG A 282 -4.32 5.23 15.69
CA ARG A 282 -3.02 4.54 15.78
C ARG A 282 -1.87 5.51 15.96
N TRP A 283 -1.92 6.67 15.31
CA TRP A 283 -0.89 7.70 15.44
C TRP A 283 -0.90 8.38 16.79
N ALA A 284 -2.09 8.77 17.28
CA ALA A 284 -2.25 9.32 18.63
C ALA A 284 -1.75 8.33 19.70
N LEU A 285 -2.06 7.04 19.56
CA LEU A 285 -1.57 6.00 20.46
C LEU A 285 -0.04 5.85 20.40
N ALA A 286 0.55 5.89 19.20
CA ALA A 286 2.00 5.81 19.03
C ALA A 286 2.73 7.02 19.63
N GLU A 287 2.16 8.22 19.48
CA GLU A 287 2.68 9.45 20.08
C GLU A 287 2.59 9.43 21.61
N LYS A 288 1.46 9.01 22.17
CA LYS A 288 1.31 8.81 23.61
C LYS A 288 2.36 7.86 24.17
N LYS A 289 2.63 6.74 23.48
CA LYS A 289 3.68 5.79 23.86
C LYS A 289 5.08 6.38 23.77
N ALA A 290 5.36 7.18 22.74
CA ALA A 290 6.66 7.83 22.57
C ALA A 290 6.91 8.87 23.68
N ASN A 291 5.90 9.67 24.03
CA ASN A 291 5.98 10.68 25.09
C ASN A 291 6.15 10.03 26.46
N ALA A 292 5.41 8.95 26.76
CA ALA A 292 5.60 8.19 27.99
C ALA A 292 7.02 7.62 28.12
N LYS A 293 7.60 7.10 27.02
CA LYS A 293 8.98 6.60 27.02
C LYS A 293 10.00 7.71 27.27
N LYS A 294 9.79 8.92 26.71
CA LYS A 294 10.66 10.08 26.95
C LYS A 294 10.59 10.55 28.40
N SER A 295 9.40 10.63 28.99
CA SER A 295 9.20 10.98 30.40
C SER A 295 9.91 10.00 31.33
N ASN A 296 9.72 8.69 31.10
CA ASN A 296 10.38 7.68 31.93
C ASN A 296 11.92 7.76 31.82
N ALA A 297 12.45 8.03 30.61
CA ALA A 297 13.88 8.18 30.40
C ALA A 297 14.44 9.44 31.08
N SER A 298 13.70 10.56 31.08
CA SER A 298 14.12 11.75 31.84
C SER A 298 14.11 11.51 33.34
N ASP A 299 13.10 10.81 33.86
CA ASP A 299 12.97 10.49 35.27
C ASP A 299 14.11 9.55 35.74
N GLU A 300 14.50 8.57 34.91
CA GLU A 300 15.66 7.70 35.18
C GLU A 300 16.98 8.49 35.18
N LEU A 301 17.14 9.43 34.25
CA LEU A 301 18.34 10.27 34.17
C LEU A 301 18.44 11.21 35.38
N GLU A 302 17.33 11.78 35.83
CA GLU A 302 17.27 12.64 37.02
C GLU A 302 17.56 11.83 38.30
N LYS A 303 17.02 10.61 38.43
CA LYS A 303 17.36 9.71 39.54
C LYS A 303 18.84 9.35 39.57
N LYS A 304 19.45 9.12 38.39
CA LYS A 304 20.89 8.86 38.29
C LYS A 304 21.71 10.09 38.70
N ARG A 305 21.35 11.29 38.23
CA ARG A 305 21.99 12.55 38.66
C ARG A 305 21.90 12.79 40.17
N LYS A 306 20.74 12.55 40.79
CA LYS A 306 20.59 12.69 42.26
C LYS A 306 21.37 11.64 43.05
N LYS A 307 21.67 10.49 42.46
CA LYS A 307 22.51 9.45 43.06
C LYS A 307 24.00 9.76 42.89
N ASP A 308 24.37 10.38 41.78
CA ASP A 308 25.74 10.77 41.44
C ASP A 308 26.11 12.16 41.99
N GLU A 309 25.14 12.96 42.44
CA GLU A 309 25.36 14.14 43.29
C GLU A 309 25.99 13.67 44.61
N VAL A 310 27.32 13.76 44.63
CA VAL A 310 28.19 13.59 45.78
C VAL A 310 27.51 14.12 47.03
N GLN A 311 27.26 13.26 48.01
CA GLN A 311 26.86 13.69 49.34
C GLN A 311 27.98 14.61 49.85
N VAL A 312 27.71 15.91 49.84
CA VAL A 312 28.52 16.89 50.54
C VAL A 312 28.36 16.55 52.02
N ILE A 313 29.39 15.95 52.61
CA ILE A 313 29.40 15.66 54.03
C ILE A 313 30.01 16.88 54.71
N ASP A 314 29.14 17.69 55.31
CA ASP A 314 29.59 18.69 56.26
C ASP A 314 29.88 18.01 57.60
N TYR A 315 31.07 18.23 58.13
CA TYR A 315 31.38 17.86 59.50
C TYR A 315 32.01 19.04 60.24
N THR A 316 31.77 19.09 61.54
CA THR A 316 32.32 20.13 62.41
C THR A 316 33.58 19.64 63.08
N GLU A 317 34.67 20.36 62.91
CA GLU A 317 35.89 20.17 63.69
C GLU A 317 36.01 21.26 64.76
N ASP A 318 36.46 20.88 65.95
CA ASP A 318 36.82 21.82 67.00
C ASP A 318 38.19 22.43 66.70
N VAL A 319 38.26 23.75 66.58
CA VAL A 319 39.51 24.49 66.38
C VAL A 319 39.75 25.39 67.59
N VAL A 320 40.95 25.29 68.18
CA VAL A 320 41.34 26.12 69.32
C VAL A 320 42.16 27.30 68.84
N ARG A 321 41.74 28.52 69.18
CA ARG A 321 42.49 29.75 68.87
C ARG A 321 42.49 30.67 70.09
N GLY A 322 43.68 30.97 70.62
CA GLY A 322 43.83 31.83 71.81
C GLY A 322 43.13 31.29 73.06
N GLY A 323 43.18 29.97 73.29
CA GLY A 323 42.58 29.32 74.47
C GLY A 323 41.05 29.15 74.44
N LYS A 324 40.37 29.63 73.39
CA LYS A 324 38.92 29.42 73.17
C LYS A 324 38.67 28.37 72.08
N LYS A 325 37.71 27.47 72.32
CA LYS A 325 37.24 26.47 71.34
C LYS A 325 36.18 27.10 70.43
N TYR A 326 36.34 26.90 69.12
CA TYR A 326 35.38 27.28 68.09
C TYR A 326 35.02 26.04 67.27
N LYS A 327 33.77 25.95 66.80
CA LYS A 327 33.39 24.95 65.81
C LYS A 327 33.59 25.53 64.41
N LYS A 328 34.42 24.87 63.61
CA LYS A 328 34.56 25.18 62.18
C LYS A 328 33.80 24.12 61.40
N VAL A 329 32.88 24.55 60.53
CA VAL A 329 32.28 23.64 59.55
C VAL A 329 33.29 23.46 58.42
N VAL A 330 33.65 22.21 58.12
CA VAL A 330 34.50 21.85 57.00
C VAL A 330 33.64 21.07 56.01
N THR A 331 33.55 21.59 54.80
CA THR A 331 32.81 20.96 53.70
C THR A 331 33.77 20.09 52.91
N TYR A 332 33.54 18.77 52.94
CA TYR A 332 34.33 17.82 52.14
C TYR A 332 33.59 17.47 50.85
N VAL A 333 34.23 17.78 49.72
CA VAL A 333 33.80 17.32 48.40
C VAL A 333 34.79 16.24 47.98
N PRO A 334 34.44 14.93 48.06
CA PRO A 334 35.34 13.89 47.57
C PRO A 334 35.66 14.15 46.10
N MET A 335 36.95 14.28 45.79
CA MET A 335 37.40 14.31 44.40
C MET A 335 37.14 12.92 43.80
N VAL A 336 36.32 12.87 42.76
CA VAL A 336 36.16 11.66 41.96
C VAL A 336 37.45 11.52 41.16
N ASP A 337 38.24 10.47 41.45
CA ASP A 337 39.45 10.16 40.69
C ASP A 337 39.11 10.02 39.21
N LEU A 338 39.61 10.96 38.40
CA LEU A 338 39.58 10.87 36.94
C LEU A 338 40.78 10.03 36.51
N THR A 339 40.57 8.71 36.43
CA THR A 339 41.46 7.76 35.75
C THR A 339 40.81 7.23 34.49
#